data_AF-A0A8I6XZ00-F1
#
_entry.id   AF-A0A8I6XZ00-F1
#
_cell.length_a   1.000
_cell.length_b   1.000
_cell.length_c   1.000
_cell.angle_alpha   90.00
_cell.angle_beta   90.00
_cell.angle_gamma   90.00
#
_symmetry.space_group_name_H-M   'P 1'
#
loop_
_entity.id
_entity.type
_entity.pdbx_description
1 polymer ?
#
loop_
_entity_poly.entity_id
_entity_poly.type
_entity_poly.pdbx_seq_one_letter_code
_entity_poly.pdbx_strand_id
1 'polypeptide(L)'
;MKDKQSDIDANELFVELKFLQNFMPKENIRPVEIVNFLKRHDCFPNASIAYRVLLTIPVTVALAERSFSKLKLLKSYMRTTMTQQRLNDLAIIALESEVLEKIDYEDIIEDFISKNTARMRMIK
;
A
#
# COMPACT_ATOMS: atom_id res chain seq x y z
N MET A 1 2.25 0.69 -34.34
CA MET A 1 2.89 1.00 -33.05
C MET A 1 1.87 1.82 -32.27
N LYS A 2 1.32 1.31 -31.16
CA LYS A 2 0.41 2.11 -30.31
C LYS A 2 1.27 3.17 -29.65
N ASP A 3 0.99 4.44 -29.91
CA ASP A 3 1.57 5.53 -29.15
C ASP A 3 1.32 5.26 -27.67
N LYS A 4 2.41 5.22 -26.89
CA LYS A 4 2.34 5.14 -25.43
C LYS A 4 1.79 6.47 -24.95
N GLN A 5 0.47 6.56 -24.86
CA GLN A 5 -0.18 7.64 -24.14
C GLN A 5 0.22 7.48 -22.68
N SER A 6 1.11 8.34 -22.20
CA SER A 6 1.52 8.39 -20.80
C SER A 6 0.39 8.98 -19.96
N ASP A 7 0.24 8.55 -18.72
CA ASP A 7 -0.78 9.07 -17.79
C ASP A 7 -0.57 10.55 -17.43
N ILE A 8 0.62 11.09 -17.71
CA ILE A 8 1.01 12.48 -17.49
C ILE A 8 1.63 13.01 -18.78
N ASP A 9 1.12 14.15 -19.28
CA ASP A 9 1.74 14.88 -20.39
C ASP A 9 2.93 15.69 -19.86
N ALA A 10 4.13 15.41 -20.39
CA ALA A 10 5.36 16.04 -19.91
C ALA A 10 5.43 17.55 -20.23
N ASN A 11 4.86 17.98 -21.37
CA ASN A 11 4.85 19.39 -21.77
C ASN A 11 3.85 20.17 -20.91
N GLU A 12 2.66 19.59 -20.69
CA GLU A 12 1.65 20.19 -19.82
C GLU A 12 2.15 20.27 -18.38
N LEU A 13 2.72 19.18 -17.84
CA LEU A 13 3.36 19.18 -16.52
C LEU A 13 4.42 20.27 -16.40
N PHE A 14 5.30 20.43 -17.39
CA PHE A 14 6.35 21.43 -17.35
C PHE A 14 5.79 22.86 -17.29
N VAL A 15 4.75 23.13 -18.08
CA VAL A 15 4.05 24.42 -18.09
C VAL A 15 3.36 24.67 -16.75
N GLU A 16 2.62 23.68 -16.24
CA GLU A 16 1.96 23.74 -14.93
C GLU A 16 2.96 24.02 -13.80
N LEU A 17 4.11 23.34 -13.79
CA LEU A 17 5.14 23.52 -12.76
C LEU A 17 5.77 24.93 -12.81
N LYS A 18 5.97 25.49 -14.01
CA LYS A 18 6.43 26.88 -14.15
C LYS A 18 5.42 27.87 -13.59
N PHE A 19 4.14 27.67 -13.89
CA PHE A 19 3.09 28.51 -13.32
C PHE A 19 3.03 28.36 -11.80
N LEU A 20 3.02 27.13 -11.30
CA LEU A 20 2.99 26.82 -9.88
C LEU A 20 4.14 27.49 -9.11
N GLN A 21 5.35 27.49 -9.66
CA GLN A 21 6.50 28.19 -9.08
C GLN A 21 6.27 29.69 -8.93
N ASN A 22 5.53 30.32 -9.85
CA ASN A 22 5.19 31.74 -9.78
C ASN A 22 4.07 32.04 -8.76
N PHE A 23 3.16 31.09 -8.54
CA PHE A 23 2.05 31.23 -7.59
C PHE A 23 2.43 30.88 -6.15
N MET A 24 3.46 30.07 -5.95
CA MET A 24 3.88 29.65 -4.62
C MET A 24 4.70 30.75 -3.91
N PRO A 25 4.46 31.01 -2.61
CA PRO A 25 5.32 31.88 -1.83
C PRO A 25 6.75 31.29 -1.76
N LYS A 26 7.77 32.16 -1.76
CA LYS A 26 9.20 31.79 -1.77
C LYS A 26 9.71 31.20 -0.43
N GLU A 27 8.81 30.74 0.42
CA GLU A 27 9.10 30.19 1.73
C GLU A 27 9.18 28.66 1.68
N ASN A 28 9.70 28.05 2.76
CA ASN A 28 9.78 26.59 2.90
C ASN A 28 8.37 26.01 3.14
N ILE A 29 7.64 25.72 2.06
CA ILE A 29 6.31 25.12 2.13
C ILE A 29 6.44 23.61 2.30
N ARG A 30 5.69 23.03 3.23
CA ARG A 30 5.72 21.56 3.40
C ARG A 30 5.10 20.89 2.19
N PRO A 31 5.60 19.71 1.74
CA PRO A 31 5.04 19.03 0.58
C PRO A 31 3.53 18.75 0.68
N VAL A 32 3.01 18.53 1.89
CA VAL A 32 1.57 18.34 2.16
C VAL A 32 0.76 19.62 1.88
N GLU A 33 1.32 20.78 2.17
CA GLU A 33 0.68 22.08 1.92
C GLU A 33 0.59 22.36 0.42
N ILE A 34 1.62 21.98 -0.35
CA ILE A 34 1.61 22.06 -1.82
C ILE A 34 0.47 21.20 -2.39
N VAL A 35 0.32 19.96 -1.92
CA VAL A 35 -0.80 19.10 -2.36
C VAL A 35 -2.15 19.66 -1.96
N ASN A 36 -2.29 20.25 -0.76
CA ASN A 36 -3.53 20.88 -0.35
C ASN A 36 -3.87 22.12 -1.17
N PHE A 37 -2.87 22.89 -1.60
CA PHE A 37 -3.03 24.01 -2.52
C PHE A 37 -3.49 23.51 -3.89
N LEU A 38 -2.81 22.51 -4.45
CA LEU A 38 -3.18 21.88 -5.73
C LEU A 38 -4.58 21.25 -5.68
N LYS A 39 -5.01 20.71 -4.54
CA LYS A 39 -6.38 20.20 -4.37
C LYS A 39 -7.45 21.29 -4.31
N ARG A 40 -7.10 22.50 -3.87
CA ARG A 40 -8.03 23.65 -3.85
C ARG A 40 -8.13 24.32 -5.22
N HIS A 41 -7.15 24.09 -6.08
CA HIS A 41 -7.03 24.71 -7.39
C HIS A 41 -6.96 23.63 -8.47
N ASP A 42 -8.10 23.34 -9.10
CA ASP A 42 -8.22 22.34 -10.18
C ASP A 42 -7.53 22.76 -11.51
N CYS A 43 -6.62 23.74 -11.48
CA CYS A 43 -5.93 24.25 -12.66
C CYS A 43 -4.57 23.57 -12.96
N PHE A 44 -4.15 22.62 -12.13
CA PHE A 44 -2.86 21.91 -12.30
C PHE A 44 -3.02 20.38 -12.14
N PRO A 45 -3.72 19.71 -13.08
CA PRO A 45 -4.02 18.29 -12.98
C PRO A 45 -2.76 17.41 -13.02
N ASN A 46 -1.81 17.68 -13.91
CA ASN A 46 -0.59 16.88 -14.03
C ASN A 46 0.32 17.06 -12.82
N ALA A 47 0.46 18.29 -12.32
CA ALA A 47 1.24 18.58 -11.12
C ALA A 47 0.62 17.90 -9.89
N SER A 48 -0.70 17.95 -9.74
CA SER A 48 -1.42 17.27 -8.65
C SER A 48 -1.13 15.77 -8.62
N ILE A 49 -1.17 15.11 -9.78
CA ILE A 49 -0.84 13.69 -9.91
C ILE A 49 0.64 13.45 -9.56
N ALA A 50 1.56 14.23 -10.14
CA ALA A 50 2.99 14.08 -9.91
C ALA A 50 3.37 14.20 -8.42
N TYR A 51 2.85 15.22 -7.73
CA TYR A 51 3.11 15.42 -6.30
C TYR A 51 2.51 14.30 -5.44
N ARG A 52 1.30 13.81 -5.76
CA ARG A 52 0.71 12.66 -5.07
C ARG A 52 1.57 11.42 -5.20
N VAL A 53 2.07 11.12 -6.40
CA VAL A 53 2.96 9.98 -6.65
C VAL A 53 4.26 10.17 -5.85
N LEU A 54 4.87 11.35 -5.92
CA LEU A 54 6.11 11.66 -5.20
C LEU A 54 6.00 11.42 -3.69
N LEU A 55 4.89 11.81 -3.07
CA LEU A 55 4.66 11.60 -1.63
C LEU A 55 4.28 10.17 -1.28
N THR A 56 3.73 9.42 -2.23
CA THR A 56 3.33 8.02 -2.00
C THR A 56 4.53 7.07 -2.13
N ILE A 57 5.50 7.38 -2.98
CA ILE A 57 6.67 6.51 -3.23
C ILE A 57 7.39 6.10 -1.93
N PRO A 58 7.79 7.03 -1.03
CA PRO A 58 8.50 6.65 0.19
C PRO A 58 7.68 5.72 1.10
N VAL A 59 6.36 5.96 1.18
CA VAL A 59 5.44 5.14 1.99
C VAL A 59 5.31 3.74 1.40
N THR A 60 5.12 3.63 0.08
CA THR A 60 5.03 2.35 -0.62
C THR A 60 6.33 1.56 -0.53
N VAL A 61 7.48 2.23 -0.66
CA VAL A 61 8.80 1.59 -0.51
C VAL A 61 8.97 1.04 0.90
N ALA A 62 8.70 1.86 1.93
CA ALA A 62 8.80 1.42 3.32
C ALA A 62 7.83 0.25 3.64
N LEU A 63 6.61 0.29 3.10
CA LEU A 63 5.65 -0.79 3.25
C LEU A 63 6.14 -2.09 2.58
N ALA A 64 6.70 -2.00 1.37
CA ALA A 64 7.26 -3.14 0.67
C ALA A 64 8.46 -3.73 1.43
N GLU A 65 9.38 -2.90 1.92
CA GLU A 65 10.52 -3.34 2.76
C GLU A 65 10.05 -4.03 4.04
N ARG A 66 9.08 -3.44 4.76
CA ARG A 66 8.45 -4.05 5.95
C ARG A 66 7.85 -5.42 5.60
N SER A 67 7.16 -5.51 4.46
CA SER A 67 6.49 -6.72 3.99
C SER A 67 7.48 -7.83 3.66
N PHE A 68 8.55 -7.51 2.92
CA PHE A 68 9.61 -8.46 2.59
C PHE A 68 10.40 -8.90 3.83
N SER A 69 10.60 -8.01 4.80
CA SER A 69 11.23 -8.34 6.08
C SER A 69 10.39 -9.36 6.87
N LYS A 70 9.07 -9.12 7.00
CA LYS A 70 8.15 -10.09 7.62
C LYS A 70 8.15 -11.43 6.89
N LEU A 71 8.10 -11.42 5.55
CA LEU A 71 8.15 -12.64 4.75
C LEU A 71 9.46 -13.42 4.93
N LYS A 72 10.59 -12.71 5.03
CA LYS A 72 11.90 -13.32 5.30
C LYS A 72 11.92 -14.00 6.68
N LEU A 73 11.37 -13.35 7.70
CA LEU A 73 11.24 -13.93 9.04
C LEU A 73 10.33 -15.18 9.01
N LEU A 74 9.18 -15.11 8.34
CA LEU A 74 8.26 -16.24 8.18
C LEU A 74 8.95 -17.44 7.51
N LYS A 75 9.64 -17.21 6.38
CA LYS A 75 10.41 -18.25 5.69
C LYS A 75 11.49 -18.86 6.58
N SER A 76 12.21 -18.04 7.35
CA SER A 76 13.28 -18.48 8.23
C SER A 76 12.75 -19.29 9.43
N TYR A 77 11.71 -18.80 10.08
CA TYR A 77 11.07 -19.45 11.23
C TYR A 77 10.54 -20.83 10.85
N MET A 78 9.85 -20.91 9.72
CA MET A 78 9.22 -22.16 9.29
C MET A 78 10.19 -23.15 8.61
N ARG A 79 11.46 -22.78 8.37
CA ARG A 79 12.53 -23.62 7.76
C ARG A 79 12.05 -24.46 6.54
N THR A 80 11.24 -23.88 5.65
CA THR A 80 10.24 -24.70 4.93
C THR A 80 10.71 -25.43 3.67
N THR A 81 10.40 -26.72 3.61
CA THR A 81 9.94 -27.52 2.44
C THR A 81 8.43 -27.36 2.19
N MET A 82 7.87 -26.14 2.31
CA MET A 82 6.44 -25.87 2.10
C MET A 82 6.14 -25.52 0.64
N THR A 83 4.91 -25.83 0.24
CA THR A 83 4.30 -25.34 -1.00
C THR A 83 4.16 -23.82 -0.98
N GLN A 84 4.38 -23.17 -2.13
CA GLN A 84 4.23 -21.72 -2.30
C GLN A 84 2.85 -21.19 -1.87
N GLN A 85 1.80 -21.98 -2.05
CA GLN A 85 0.43 -21.58 -1.71
C GLN A 85 0.26 -21.33 -0.21
N ARG A 86 0.62 -22.32 0.64
CA ARG A 86 0.58 -22.15 2.10
C ARG A 86 1.42 -20.96 2.57
N LEU A 87 2.58 -20.75 1.95
CA LEU A 87 3.43 -19.61 2.29
C LEU A 87 2.75 -18.27 1.97
N ASN A 88 2.10 -18.14 0.81
CA ASN A 88 1.37 -16.94 0.44
C ASN A 88 0.21 -16.68 1.41
N ASP A 89 -0.54 -17.72 1.77
CA ASP A 89 -1.66 -17.59 2.72
C ASP A 89 -1.17 -17.09 4.09
N LEU A 90 -0.10 -17.68 4.62
CA LEU A 90 0.52 -17.24 5.88
C LEU A 90 1.14 -15.84 5.78
N ALA A 91 1.69 -15.47 4.62
CA ALA A 91 2.24 -14.15 4.40
C ALA A 91 1.13 -13.09 4.45
N ILE A 92 -0.03 -13.34 3.82
CA ILE A 92 -1.19 -12.44 3.89
C ILE A 92 -1.62 -12.24 5.34
N ILE A 93 -1.75 -13.33 6.12
CA ILE A 93 -2.10 -13.27 7.54
C ILE A 93 -1.08 -12.44 8.34
N ALA A 94 0.22 -12.63 8.07
CA ALA A 94 1.28 -11.89 8.77
C ALA A 94 1.36 -10.41 8.37
N LEU A 95 1.01 -10.06 7.13
CA LEU A 95 0.95 -8.69 6.64
C LEU A 95 -0.25 -7.94 7.22
N GLU A 96 -1.42 -8.57 7.16
CA GLU A 96 -2.71 -8.02 7.60
C GLU A 96 -3.03 -8.28 9.07
N SER A 97 -2.01 -8.55 9.89
CA SER A 97 -2.16 -8.83 11.32
C SER A 97 -2.91 -7.72 12.06
N GLU A 98 -2.71 -6.45 11.67
CA GLU A 98 -3.38 -5.28 12.23
C GLU A 98 -4.89 -5.23 11.92
N VAL A 99 -5.32 -5.86 10.81
CA VAL A 99 -6.74 -6.00 10.45
C VAL A 99 -7.34 -7.19 11.19
N LEU A 100 -6.60 -8.30 11.28
CA LEU A 100 -6.97 -9.51 11.99
C LEU A 100 -7.23 -9.28 13.49
N GLU A 101 -6.55 -8.33 14.13
CA GLU A 101 -6.82 -7.94 15.52
C GLU A 101 -8.23 -7.35 15.73
N LYS A 102 -8.91 -6.93 14.66
CA LYS A 102 -10.25 -6.32 14.71
C LYS A 102 -11.37 -7.30 14.33
N ILE A 103 -11.03 -8.52 13.95
CA ILE A 103 -11.98 -9.55 13.53
C ILE A 103 -12.37 -10.41 14.73
N ASP A 104 -13.66 -10.71 14.87
CA ASP A 104 -14.13 -11.71 15.83
C ASP A 104 -13.82 -13.11 15.32
N TYR A 105 -13.09 -13.88 16.13
CA TYR A 105 -12.65 -15.22 15.75
C TYR A 105 -13.69 -16.30 16.04
N GLU A 106 -14.75 -16.00 16.80
CA GLU A 106 -15.69 -17.02 17.26
C GLU A 106 -16.39 -17.73 16.09
N ASP A 107 -16.88 -16.96 15.12
CA ASP A 107 -17.52 -17.49 13.91
C ASP A 107 -16.55 -18.32 13.05
N ILE A 108 -15.29 -17.89 12.96
CA ILE A 108 -14.24 -18.57 12.18
C ILE A 108 -13.89 -19.91 12.85
N ILE A 109 -13.82 -19.93 14.17
CA ILE A 109 -13.56 -21.12 14.97
C ILE A 109 -14.72 -22.11 14.81
N GLU A 110 -15.96 -21.64 14.89
CA GLU A 110 -17.14 -22.49 14.72
C GLU A 110 -17.21 -23.09 13.31
N ASP A 111 -16.98 -22.29 12.26
CA ASP A 111 -16.92 -22.79 10.88
C ASP A 111 -15.79 -23.82 10.69
N PHE A 112 -14.61 -23.58 11.26
CA PHE A 112 -13.48 -24.51 11.19
C PHE A 112 -13.77 -25.84 11.90
N ILE A 113 -14.43 -25.80 13.07
CA ILE A 113 -14.84 -26.99 13.82
C ILE A 113 -15.92 -27.75 13.05
N SER A 114 -16.90 -27.06 12.47
CA SER A 114 -18.00 -27.67 11.72
C SER A 114 -17.50 -28.50 10.52
N LYS A 115 -16.41 -28.05 9.89
CA LYS A 115 -15.78 -28.71 8.74
C LYS A 115 -14.84 -29.86 9.14
N ASN A 116 -14.50 -30.01 10.43
CA ASN A 116 -13.63 -31.08 10.91
C ASN A 116 -14.02 -31.56 12.31
N THR A 117 -15.05 -32.41 12.36
CA THR A 117 -15.63 -32.96 13.59
C THR A 117 -14.64 -33.70 14.50
N ALA A 118 -13.53 -34.22 13.96
CA ALA A 118 -12.49 -34.87 14.75
C ALA A 118 -11.66 -33.91 15.62
N ARG A 119 -11.60 -32.62 15.26
CA ARG A 119 -10.85 -31.59 16.01
C ARG A 119 -11.63 -30.94 17.14
N MET A 120 -12.94 -31.15 17.19
CA MET A 120 -13.82 -30.70 18.28
C MET A 120 -13.37 -31.21 19.67
N ARG A 121 -12.62 -32.33 19.69
CA ARG A 121 -12.05 -32.92 20.92
C ARG A 121 -10.76 -32.26 21.43
N MET A 122 -10.11 -31.40 20.65
CA MET A 122 -8.81 -30.79 21.01
C MET A 122 -8.91 -29.43 21.71
N ILE A 123 -10.08 -28.78 21.65
CA ILE A 123 -10.28 -27.41 22.17
C ILE A 123 -11.02 -27.43 23.53
N LYS A 124 -11.37 -28.61 24.05
CA LYS A 124 -12.07 -28.77 25.32
C LYS A 124 -11.14 -29.11 26.47
#